data_AF-A0A2S6RDZ3-F1
#
_entry.id   AF-A0A2S6RDZ3-F1
#
_cell.length_a   1.000
_cell.length_b   1.000
_cell.length_c   1.000
_cell.angle_alpha   90.00
_cell.angle_beta   90.00
_cell.angle_gamma   90.00
#
_symmetry.space_group_name_H-M   'P 1'
#
loop_
_entity.id
_entity.type
_entity.pdbx_description
1 polymer ?
#
loop_
_entity_poly.entity_id
_entity_poly.type
_entity_poly.pdbx_seq_one_letter_code
_entity_poly.pdbx_strand_id
1 'polypeptide(L)'
;QKIDRAVKKLNPAAPHTRLLVLDATTGQNAHSQVEIFREAVDIDGLIVTKLDGTAKGGVLVALAKRFGLPVFALGVGEAVEDLRPFNAREFARALMNLDN
;
A
#
# COMPACT_ATOMS: atom_id res chain seq x y z
N GLN A 1 -5.75 -16.42 8.05
CA GLN A 1 -6.39 -17.42 8.97
C GLN A 1 -5.44 -18.47 9.57
N LYS A 2 -4.82 -19.40 8.81
CA LYS A 2 -3.88 -20.38 9.41
C LYS A 2 -2.66 -19.70 10.05
N ILE A 3 -2.06 -18.75 9.32
CA ILE A 3 -0.88 -18.01 9.78
C ILE A 3 -1.20 -17.18 11.04
N ASP A 4 -2.30 -16.41 11.06
CA ASP A 4 -2.72 -15.67 12.26
C ASP A 4 -2.81 -16.56 13.49
N ARG A 5 -3.45 -17.74 13.37
CA ARG A 5 -3.55 -18.70 14.47
C ARG A 5 -2.19 -19.24 14.89
N ALA A 6 -1.29 -19.49 13.95
CA ALA A 6 0.04 -20.00 14.24
C ALA A 6 0.89 -18.96 14.99
N VAL A 7 0.90 -17.70 14.53
CA VAL A 7 1.68 -16.62 15.17
C VAL A 7 1.10 -16.25 16.53
N LYS A 8 -0.23 -16.27 16.69
CA LYS A 8 -0.90 -16.02 17.98
C LYS A 8 -0.56 -17.03 19.08
N LYS A 9 -0.17 -18.26 18.72
CA LYS A 9 0.31 -19.25 19.69
C LYS A 9 1.64 -18.84 20.34
N LEU A 10 2.47 -18.08 19.62
CA LEU A 10 3.76 -17.60 20.11
C LEU A 10 3.64 -16.24 20.81
N ASN A 11 2.81 -15.35 20.26
CA ASN A 11 2.53 -14.05 20.84
C ASN A 11 1.05 -13.69 20.64
N PRO A 12 0.22 -13.63 21.70
CA PRO A 12 -1.19 -13.28 21.59
C PRO A 12 -1.48 -11.92 20.96
N ALA A 13 -0.54 -10.96 21.04
CA ALA A 13 -0.68 -9.63 20.44
C ALA A 13 -0.36 -9.60 18.93
N ALA A 14 0.10 -10.72 18.34
CA ALA A 14 0.50 -10.78 16.95
C ALA A 14 -0.68 -11.17 16.01
N PRO A 15 -0.61 -10.80 14.71
CA PRO A 15 0.33 -9.84 14.13
C PRO A 15 0.00 -8.40 14.57
N HIS A 16 1.02 -7.60 14.85
CA HIS A 16 0.84 -6.18 15.25
C HIS A 16 0.36 -5.30 14.09
N THR A 17 0.67 -5.69 12.86
CA THR A 17 0.28 -4.97 11.65
C THR A 17 0.24 -5.93 10.47
N ARG A 18 -0.80 -5.80 9.64
CA ARG A 18 -0.97 -6.53 8.39
C ARG A 18 -0.94 -5.54 7.23
N LEU A 19 0.14 -5.59 6.45
CA LEU A 19 0.36 -4.69 5.33
C LEU A 19 0.10 -5.44 4.02
N LEU A 20 -0.73 -4.86 3.16
CA LEU A 20 -0.93 -5.34 1.80
C LEU A 20 -0.02 -4.55 0.86
N VAL A 21 0.83 -5.27 0.11
CA VAL A 21 1.71 -4.69 -0.90
C VAL A 21 0.98 -4.72 -2.24
N LEU A 22 0.88 -3.57 -2.91
CA LEU A 22 0.21 -3.39 -4.19
C LEU A 22 1.17 -2.85 -5.24
N ASP A 23 1.08 -3.39 -6.45
CA ASP A 23 1.80 -2.89 -7.61
C ASP A 23 0.99 -1.78 -8.30
N ALA A 24 1.53 -0.56 -8.35
CA ALA A 24 0.84 0.60 -8.94
C ALA A 24 0.59 0.47 -10.45
N THR A 25 1.29 -0.42 -11.16
CA THR A 25 1.08 -0.66 -12.60
C THR A 25 -0.22 -1.39 -12.90
N THR A 26 -0.84 -2.00 -11.89
CA THR A 26 -2.02 -2.85 -12.07
C THR A 26 -3.34 -2.08 -12.26
N GLY A 27 -3.32 -0.75 -12.10
CA GLY A 27 -4.49 0.11 -12.37
C GLY A 27 -5.73 -0.31 -11.59
N GLN A 28 -6.86 -0.53 -12.29
CA GLN A 28 -8.12 -0.94 -11.65
C GLN A 28 -8.05 -2.30 -10.95
N ASN A 29 -7.11 -3.18 -11.34
CA ASN A 29 -6.96 -4.49 -10.70
C ASN A 29 -6.50 -4.38 -9.24
N ALA A 30 -5.85 -3.27 -8.86
CA ALA A 30 -5.48 -3.02 -7.47
C ALA A 30 -6.72 -2.93 -6.55
N HIS A 31 -7.84 -2.40 -7.04
CA HIS A 31 -9.08 -2.33 -6.26
C HIS A 31 -9.62 -3.71 -5.93
N SER A 32 -9.75 -4.57 -6.95
CA SER A 32 -10.26 -5.93 -6.75
C SER A 32 -9.32 -6.75 -5.86
N GLN A 33 -8.01 -6.54 -5.94
CA GLN A 33 -7.06 -7.19 -5.02
C GLN A 33 -7.30 -6.77 -3.57
N VAL A 34 -7.48 -5.47 -3.30
CA VAL A 34 -7.77 -5.00 -1.93
C VAL A 34 -9.07 -5.60 -1.40
N GLU A 35 -10.11 -5.70 -2.24
CA GLU A 35 -11.39 -6.31 -1.84
C GLU A 35 -11.25 -7.79 -1.49
N ILE A 36 -10.65 -8.57 -2.39
CA ILE A 36 -10.44 -10.01 -2.19
C ILE A 36 -9.61 -10.26 -0.92
N PHE A 37 -8.55 -9.47 -0.69
CA PHE A 37 -7.74 -9.64 0.51
C PHE A 37 -8.49 -9.24 1.79
N ARG A 38 -9.31 -8.18 1.76
CA ARG A 38 -10.11 -7.77 2.92
C ARG A 38 -11.18 -8.79 3.30
N GLU A 39 -11.71 -9.53 2.32
CA GLU A 39 -12.62 -10.65 2.58
C GLU A 39 -11.89 -11.84 3.23
N ALA A 40 -10.61 -12.03 2.91
CA ALA A 40 -9.83 -13.17 3.39
C ALA A 40 -9.13 -12.93 4.74
N VAL A 41 -8.63 -11.72 4.98
CA VAL A 41 -7.84 -11.31 6.15
C VAL A 41 -8.01 -9.82 6.47
N ASP A 42 -7.88 -9.47 7.74
CA ASP A 42 -7.80 -8.06 8.13
C ASP A 42 -6.57 -7.39 7.50
N ILE A 43 -6.70 -6.13 7.09
CA ILE A 43 -5.61 -5.32 6.54
C ILE A 43 -5.59 -3.99 7.28
N ASP A 44 -4.43 -3.66 7.83
CA ASP A 44 -4.23 -2.45 8.63
C ASP A 44 -3.67 -1.30 7.78
N GLY A 45 -3.01 -1.61 6.66
CA GLY A 45 -2.48 -0.59 5.76
C GLY A 45 -1.88 -1.12 4.47
N LEU A 46 -1.44 -0.19 3.63
CA LEU A 46 -0.93 -0.44 2.29
C LEU A 46 0.54 -0.05 2.14
N ILE A 47 1.27 -0.81 1.34
CA ILE A 47 2.52 -0.40 0.70
C ILE A 47 2.26 -0.41 -0.80
N VAL A 48 2.68 0.63 -1.51
CA VAL A 48 2.47 0.72 -2.96
C VAL A 48 3.80 0.85 -3.68
N THR A 49 4.12 -0.10 -4.57
CA THR A 49 5.40 -0.17 -5.29
C THR A 49 5.25 0.20 -6.76
N LYS A 50 6.39 0.36 -7.46
CA LYS A 50 6.47 0.71 -8.89
C LYS A 50 5.82 2.06 -9.23
N LEU A 51 6.01 3.05 -8.35
CA LEU A 51 5.50 4.43 -8.51
C LEU A 51 6.45 5.37 -9.25
N ASP A 52 7.58 4.86 -9.71
CA ASP A 52 8.60 5.50 -10.53
C ASP A 52 8.09 6.09 -11.88
N GLY A 53 6.84 5.83 -12.26
CA GLY A 53 6.23 6.33 -13.51
C GLY A 53 5.18 7.44 -13.30
N THR A 54 5.21 8.44 -14.17
CA THR A 54 4.38 9.68 -14.12
C THR A 54 2.86 9.48 -14.15
N ALA A 55 2.35 8.35 -14.66
CA ALA A 55 0.91 8.08 -14.79
C ALA A 55 0.31 7.20 -13.67
N LYS A 56 1.11 6.76 -12.71
CA LYS A 56 0.73 5.66 -11.79
C LYS A 56 0.19 6.13 -10.43
N GLY A 57 0.32 7.41 -10.08
CA GLY A 57 -0.11 7.93 -8.77
C GLY A 57 -1.64 8.00 -8.55
N GLY A 58 -2.43 8.02 -9.63
CA GLY A 58 -3.89 8.07 -9.55
C GLY A 58 -4.52 6.86 -8.87
N VAL A 59 -3.89 5.68 -8.96
CA VAL A 59 -4.38 4.46 -8.29
C VAL A 59 -4.34 4.61 -6.78
N LEU A 60 -3.30 5.26 -6.23
CA LEU A 60 -3.15 5.47 -4.80
C LEU A 60 -4.28 6.35 -4.25
N VAL A 61 -4.57 7.44 -4.95
CA VAL A 61 -5.65 8.36 -4.59
C VAL A 61 -7.00 7.65 -4.63
N ALA A 62 -7.24 6.83 -5.66
CA ALA A 62 -8.48 6.06 -5.79
C ALA A 62 -8.64 5.01 -4.69
N LEU A 63 -7.57 4.27 -4.36
CA LEU A 63 -7.55 3.28 -3.28
C LEU A 63 -7.79 3.92 -1.91
N ALA A 64 -7.10 5.03 -1.62
CA ALA A 64 -7.26 5.78 -0.38
C ALA A 64 -8.72 6.27 -0.23
N LYS A 65 -9.30 6.83 -1.30
CA LYS A 65 -10.69 7.30 -1.31
C LYS A 65 -11.71 6.17 -1.10
N ARG A 66 -11.49 4.99 -1.69
CA ARG A 66 -12.45 3.86 -1.62
C ARG A 66 -12.38 3.12 -0.30
N PHE A 67 -11.17 2.85 0.22
CA PHE A 67 -10.99 1.90 1.31
C PHE A 67 -10.63 2.52 2.65
N GLY A 68 -10.19 3.79 2.67
CA GLY A 68 -9.80 4.50 3.89
C GLY A 68 -8.58 3.88 4.60
N LEU A 69 -7.81 3.04 3.90
CA LEU A 69 -6.62 2.39 4.46
C LEU A 69 -5.43 3.36 4.45
N PRO A 70 -4.66 3.45 5.54
CA PRO A 70 -3.43 4.25 5.53
C PRO A 70 -2.39 3.62 4.60
N VAL A 71 -1.68 4.48 3.88
CA VAL A 71 -0.50 4.09 3.11
C VAL A 71 0.72 4.34 3.99
N PHE A 72 1.53 3.31 4.23
CA PHE A 72 2.71 3.37 5.10
C PHE A 72 3.98 3.71 4.33
N ALA A 73 4.15 3.15 3.13
CA ALA A 73 5.36 3.33 2.33
C ALA A 73 5.09 3.26 0.82
N LEU A 74 5.94 3.92 0.05
CA LEU A 74 5.96 3.91 -1.41
C LEU A 74 7.29 3.34 -1.92
N GLY A 75 7.23 2.44 -2.90
CA GLY A 75 8.38 2.01 -3.69
C GLY A 75 8.47 2.82 -4.99
N VAL A 76 9.48 3.70 -5.09
CA VAL A 76 9.65 4.64 -6.20
C VAL A 76 10.83 4.30 -7.13
N GLY A 77 11.33 3.07 -7.04
CA GLY A 77 12.47 2.56 -7.81
C GLY A 77 12.79 1.12 -7.42
N GLU A 78 13.92 0.62 -7.89
CA GLU A 78 14.36 -0.78 -7.77
C GLU A 78 15.36 -1.00 -6.63
N ALA A 79 15.98 0.06 -6.12
CA ALA A 79 16.97 -0.05 -5.04
C ALA A 79 16.29 -0.16 -3.67
N VAL A 80 17.00 -0.65 -2.65
CA VAL A 80 16.44 -0.84 -1.31
C VAL A 80 16.03 0.49 -0.69
N GLU A 81 16.82 1.53 -0.94
CA GLU A 81 16.62 2.93 -0.57
C GLU A 81 15.42 3.60 -1.26
N ASP A 82 14.84 2.96 -2.29
CA ASP A 82 13.66 3.48 -2.99
C ASP A 82 12.34 3.11 -2.32
N LEU A 83 12.37 2.29 -1.26
CA LEU A 83 11.22 2.09 -0.37
C LEU A 83 11.21 3.18 0.70
N ARG A 84 10.34 4.18 0.55
CA ARG A 84 10.30 5.37 1.40
C ARG A 84 8.98 5.44 2.19
N PRO A 85 8.99 5.98 3.43
CA PRO A 85 7.75 6.27 4.15
C PRO A 85 6.81 7.17 3.33
N PHE A 86 5.51 6.93 3.42
CA PHE A 86 4.53 7.73 2.69
C PHE A 86 4.37 9.12 3.32
N ASN A 87 4.55 10.16 2.51
CA ASN A 87 4.22 11.53 2.85
C ASN A 87 3.17 12.07 1.87
N ALA A 88 1.96 12.32 2.36
CA ALA A 88 0.84 12.76 1.53
C ALA A 88 1.10 14.11 0.84
N ARG A 89 1.84 15.03 1.47
CA ARG A 89 2.15 16.34 0.90
C ARG A 89 3.16 16.21 -0.23
N GLU A 90 4.25 15.48 0.00
CA GLU A 90 5.27 15.23 -1.04
C GLU A 90 4.66 14.48 -2.22
N PHE A 91 3.85 13.44 -1.95
CA PHE A 91 3.17 12.71 -3.00
C PHE A 91 2.21 13.58 -3.81
N ALA A 92 1.41 14.43 -3.17
CA ALA A 92 0.47 15.32 -3.88
C ALA A 92 1.21 16.35 -4.75
N ARG A 93 2.35 16.88 -4.29
CA ARG A 93 3.17 17.82 -5.06
C ARG A 93 3.80 17.15 -6.28
N ALA A 94 4.37 15.97 -6.10
CA ALA A 94 4.92 15.16 -7.18
C ALA A 94 3.84 14.80 -8.23
N LEU A 95 2.64 14.38 -7.78
CA LEU A 95 1.52 14.05 -8.66
C LEU A 95 1.05 15.25 -9.52
N MET A 96 1.12 16.45 -8.96
CA MET A 96 0.73 17.69 -9.63
C MET A 96 1.88 18.35 -10.39
N ASN A 97 3.06 17.71 -10.47
CA ASN A 97 4.28 18.26 -11.06
C ASN A 97 4.68 19.63 -10.48
N LEU A 98 4.46 19.84 -9.17
CA LEU A 98 4.75 21.11 -8.49
C LEU A 98 6.18 21.20 -7.93
N ASP A 99 6.98 20.14 -8.11
CA ASP A 99 8.38 20.07 -7.68
C ASP A 99 9.36 20.29 -8.86
N ASN A 100 8.85 20.69 -10.03
CA ASN A 100 9.60 21.09 -11.23
C ASN A 100 9.62 22.61 -11.40
#